data_AF-T0SE78-F1
#
_entry.id   AF-T0SE78-F1
#
_cell.length_a   1.000
_cell.length_b   1.000
_cell.length_c   1.000
_cell.angle_alpha   90.00
_cell.angle_beta   90.00
_cell.angle_gamma   90.00
#
_symmetry.space_group_name_H-M   'P 1'
#
loop_
_entity.id
_entity.type
_entity.pdbx_description
1 polymer ?
#
loop_
_entity_poly.entity_id
_entity_poly.type
_entity_poly.pdbx_seq_one_letter_code
_entity_poly.pdbx_strand_id
1 'polypeptide(L)'
;MTKFEEEFNYLIELSGKVLLGQVDAETFKKNRIAFFEKYETDQQQALPVVPEDVAEWIEILKTKGLKPLKNPETYEETGFTEETLQNIVFWISEHQEDYMRAWLDGYTVEKPQLFYLKNKLTTSYLALDTTTGYYEHWGEEIIPKLLKKQGFKISFTQQEIDSMQTGSYEQIEVAE
;
A
#
# COMPACT_ATOMS: atom_id res chain seq x y z
N MET A 1 -24.73 -0.67 27.28
CA MET A 1 -23.39 -0.97 26.73
C MET A 1 -23.12 -2.42 27.07
N THR A 2 -22.68 -3.22 26.10
CA THR A 2 -22.29 -4.61 26.35
C THR A 2 -20.90 -4.67 26.99
N LYS A 3 -20.57 -5.76 27.68
CA LYS A 3 -19.23 -5.95 28.28
C LYS A 3 -18.11 -5.89 27.21
N PHE A 4 -18.40 -6.36 26.00
CA PHE A 4 -17.51 -6.23 24.86
C PHE A 4 -17.28 -4.77 24.48
N GLU A 5 -18.36 -3.98 24.31
CA GLU A 5 -18.26 -2.56 23.99
C GLU A 5 -17.48 -1.76 25.05
N GLU A 6 -17.67 -2.06 26.34
CA GLU A 6 -16.93 -1.42 27.43
C GLU A 6 -15.43 -1.72 27.34
N GLU A 7 -15.05 -2.98 27.13
CA GLU A 7 -13.66 -3.40 27.05
C GLU A 7 -12.99 -2.95 25.73
N PHE A 8 -13.74 -2.85 24.63
CA PHE A 8 -13.27 -2.31 23.36
C PHE A 8 -13.06 -0.78 23.44
N ASN A 9 -14.00 -0.04 24.03
CA ASN A 9 -13.85 1.39 24.27
C ASN A 9 -12.65 1.70 25.18
N TYR A 10 -12.39 0.83 26.16
CA TYR A 10 -11.18 0.93 26.98
C TYR A 10 -9.90 0.76 26.16
N LEU A 11 -9.85 -0.18 25.21
CA LEU A 11 -8.70 -0.31 24.30
C LEU A 11 -8.51 0.93 23.43
N ILE A 12 -9.58 1.54 22.93
CA ILE A 12 -9.51 2.79 22.17
C ILE A 12 -8.96 3.93 23.04
N GLU A 13 -9.42 4.05 24.29
CA GLU A 13 -8.88 5.06 25.20
C GLU A 13 -7.39 4.82 25.49
N LEU A 14 -7.01 3.55 25.70
CA LEU A 14 -5.64 3.16 25.98
C LEU A 14 -4.73 3.41 24.78
N SER A 15 -5.20 3.15 23.54
CA SER A 15 -4.45 3.47 22.33
C SER A 15 -4.18 4.97 22.26
N GLY A 16 -5.20 5.82 22.48
CA GLY A 16 -5.03 7.28 22.55
C GLY A 16 -3.99 7.73 23.58
N LYS A 17 -3.97 7.09 24.75
CA LYS A 17 -2.94 7.37 25.79
C LYS A 17 -1.53 6.97 25.37
N VAL A 18 -1.37 5.89 24.59
CA VAL A 18 -0.08 5.54 23.99
C VAL A 18 0.35 6.61 23.00
N LEU A 19 -0.57 7.11 22.17
CA LEU A 19 -0.26 8.16 21.21
C LEU A 19 0.21 9.44 21.91
N LEU A 20 -0.36 9.75 23.08
CA LEU A 20 0.03 10.88 23.93
C LEU A 20 1.28 10.61 24.79
N GLY A 21 1.90 9.43 24.69
CA GLY A 21 3.06 9.04 25.50
C GLY A 21 2.77 8.87 27.00
N GLN A 22 1.50 8.79 27.38
CA GLN A 22 1.04 8.61 28.76
C GLN A 22 1.07 7.15 29.20
N VAL A 23 1.05 6.23 28.23
CA VAL A 23 1.14 4.78 28.42
C VAL A 23 2.19 4.25 27.45
N ASP A 24 3.01 3.29 27.89
CA ASP A 24 4.00 2.66 27.02
C ASP A 24 3.33 1.65 26.07
N ALA A 25 3.97 1.42 24.92
CA ALA A 25 3.45 0.53 23.89
C ALA A 25 3.31 -0.93 24.35
N GLU A 26 4.12 -1.38 25.31
CA GLU A 26 4.08 -2.75 25.83
C GLU A 26 2.82 -2.98 26.67
N THR A 27 2.45 -1.99 27.49
CA THR A 27 1.20 -1.99 28.25
C THR A 27 -0.03 -2.07 27.35
N PHE A 28 -0.07 -1.30 26.26
CA PHE A 28 -1.17 -1.41 25.29
C PHE A 28 -1.17 -2.75 24.58
N LYS A 29 -0.01 -3.22 24.12
CA LYS A 29 0.12 -4.52 23.44
C LYS A 29 -0.39 -5.66 24.31
N LYS A 30 -0.07 -5.67 25.60
CA LYS A 30 -0.57 -6.66 26.56
C LYS A 30 -2.10 -6.65 26.69
N ASN A 31 -2.70 -5.46 26.83
CA ASN A 31 -4.15 -5.35 26.97
C ASN A 31 -4.88 -5.72 25.67
N ARG A 32 -4.31 -5.32 24.53
CA ARG A 32 -4.79 -5.71 23.20
C ARG A 32 -4.78 -7.23 23.05
N ILE A 33 -3.65 -7.89 23.35
CA ILE A 33 -3.53 -9.35 23.31
C ILE A 33 -4.57 -9.99 24.22
N ALA A 34 -4.69 -9.57 25.48
CA ALA A 34 -5.65 -10.17 26.42
C ALA A 34 -7.12 -9.99 25.98
N PHE A 35 -7.47 -8.87 25.35
CA PHE A 35 -8.79 -8.65 24.78
C PHE A 35 -9.06 -9.59 23.61
N PHE A 36 -8.11 -9.70 22.66
CA PHE A 36 -8.27 -10.61 21.53
C PHE A 36 -8.19 -12.08 21.96
N GLU A 37 -7.33 -12.51 22.88
CA GLU A 37 -7.38 -13.87 23.45
C GLU A 37 -8.74 -14.22 24.08
N LYS A 38 -9.44 -13.20 24.60
CA LYS A 38 -10.73 -13.36 25.28
C LYS A 38 -11.92 -13.36 24.33
N TYR A 39 -11.84 -12.64 23.22
CA TYR A 39 -12.96 -12.43 22.29
C TYR A 39 -12.71 -13.00 20.88
N GLU A 40 -11.47 -13.38 20.58
CA GLU A 40 -11.01 -13.93 19.32
C GLU A 40 -10.70 -15.42 19.51
N THR A 41 -11.25 -16.25 18.63
CA THR A 41 -11.06 -17.71 18.63
C THR A 41 -10.13 -18.04 17.47
N ASP A 42 -8.82 -18.25 17.71
CA ASP A 42 -7.79 -18.83 16.81
C ASP A 42 -7.95 -18.63 15.28
N GLN A 43 -8.51 -17.51 14.84
CA GLN A 43 -8.45 -17.06 13.46
C GLN A 43 -7.37 -15.99 13.45
N GLN A 44 -6.17 -16.36 13.01
CA GLN A 44 -5.16 -15.37 12.64
C GLN A 44 -5.83 -14.39 11.66
N GLN A 45 -6.17 -13.19 12.14
CA GLN A 45 -6.64 -12.13 11.26
C GLN A 45 -5.61 -11.96 10.16
N ALA A 46 -6.08 -11.90 8.91
CA ALA A 46 -5.20 -11.60 7.80
C ALA A 46 -4.40 -10.33 8.09
N LEU A 47 -3.13 -10.33 7.71
CA LEU A 47 -2.32 -9.12 7.78
C LEU A 47 -2.99 -8.02 6.94
N PRO A 48 -2.94 -6.75 7.39
CA PRO A 48 -3.43 -5.64 6.59
C PRO A 48 -2.70 -5.60 5.24
N VAL A 49 -3.46 -5.31 4.20
CA VAL A 49 -2.93 -5.00 2.87
C VAL A 49 -2.71 -3.49 2.82
N VAL A 50 -1.49 -3.06 2.57
CA VAL A 50 -1.14 -1.62 2.53
C VAL A 50 -0.59 -1.23 1.16
N PRO A 51 -0.83 0.00 0.68
CA PRO A 51 -0.21 0.50 -0.54
C PRO A 51 1.33 0.48 -0.47
N GLU A 52 1.98 0.42 -1.64
CA GLU A 52 3.45 0.38 -1.74
C GLU A 52 4.11 1.60 -1.07
N ASP A 53 3.61 2.81 -1.33
CA ASP A 53 4.12 4.04 -0.72
C ASP A 53 3.97 4.04 0.82
N VAL A 54 2.91 3.42 1.35
CA VAL A 54 2.68 3.29 2.80
C VAL A 54 3.61 2.24 3.40
N ALA A 55 3.85 1.13 2.70
CA ALA A 55 4.84 0.13 3.10
C ALA A 55 6.24 0.74 3.17
N GLU A 56 6.66 1.46 2.12
CA GLU A 56 7.96 2.14 2.09
C GLU A 56 8.07 3.17 3.23
N TRP A 57 7.00 3.92 3.49
CA TRP A 57 6.95 4.83 4.63
C TRP A 57 7.17 4.13 5.98
N ILE A 58 6.51 3.00 6.23
CA ILE A 58 6.70 2.20 7.44
C ILE A 58 8.16 1.76 7.59
N GLU A 59 8.79 1.31 6.51
CA GLU A 59 10.19 0.87 6.53
C GLU A 59 11.18 2.03 6.75
N ILE A 60 10.92 3.21 6.19
CA ILE A 60 11.70 4.44 6.47
C ILE A 60 11.67 4.75 7.96
N LEU A 61 10.46 4.74 8.56
CA LEU A 61 10.29 5.03 9.97
C LEU A 61 10.99 4.00 10.86
N LYS A 62 10.85 2.70 10.57
CA LYS A 62 11.52 1.62 11.31
C LYS A 62 13.03 1.72 11.23
N THR A 63 13.57 1.93 10.02
CA THR A 63 15.01 2.06 9.77
C THR A 63 15.61 3.24 10.55
N LYS A 64 14.87 4.34 10.64
CA LYS A 64 15.31 5.56 11.34
C LYS A 64 14.94 5.58 12.82
N GLY A 65 14.33 4.51 13.36
CA GLY A 65 13.91 4.43 14.76
C GLY A 65 12.83 5.44 15.15
N LEU A 66 12.06 5.92 14.18
CA LEU A 66 10.99 6.91 14.35
C LEU A 66 9.68 6.25 14.79
N LYS A 67 8.74 7.06 15.27
CA LYS A 67 7.43 6.63 15.74
C LYS A 67 6.44 6.51 14.57
N PRO A 68 5.45 5.59 14.64
CA PRO A 68 4.49 5.37 13.57
C PRO A 68 3.67 6.61 13.21
N LEU A 69 3.43 7.52 14.15
CA LEU A 69 2.64 8.74 13.94
C LEU A 69 3.46 9.95 13.47
N LYS A 70 4.70 9.75 13.02
CA LYS A 70 5.44 10.84 12.38
C LYS A 70 4.65 11.28 11.13
N ASN A 71 4.36 12.57 11.01
CA ASN A 71 3.65 13.09 9.82
C ASN A 71 4.60 13.05 8.61
N PRO A 72 4.26 12.30 7.53
CA PRO A 72 5.02 12.26 6.28
C PRO A 72 5.33 13.63 5.68
N GLU A 73 4.35 14.53 5.60
CA GLU A 73 4.51 15.87 4.98
C GLU A 73 5.58 16.73 5.67
N THR A 74 5.82 16.48 6.96
CA THR A 74 6.81 17.21 7.76
C THR A 74 8.18 16.52 7.79
N TYR A 75 8.33 15.45 7.01
CA TYR A 75 9.54 14.64 7.00
C TYR A 75 10.30 14.81 5.69
N GLU A 76 11.30 15.69 5.71
CA GLU A 76 12.02 16.15 4.51
C GLU A 76 12.98 15.10 3.91
N GLU A 77 13.25 14.00 4.61
CA GLU A 77 14.22 12.97 4.19
C GLU A 77 13.54 11.65 3.78
N THR A 78 12.48 11.74 2.98
CA THR A 78 11.77 10.57 2.44
C THR A 78 12.26 10.16 1.05
N GLY A 79 12.59 11.12 0.19
CA GLY A 79 12.73 10.89 -1.25
C GLY A 79 11.38 10.83 -1.99
N PHE A 80 10.26 11.02 -1.28
CA PHE A 80 8.92 11.07 -1.86
C PHE A 80 8.63 12.43 -2.51
N THR A 81 7.74 12.40 -3.50
CA THR A 81 7.15 13.64 -4.03
C THR A 81 6.10 14.18 -3.05
N GLU A 82 5.78 15.47 -3.15
CA GLU A 82 4.71 16.09 -2.35
C GLU A 82 3.36 15.37 -2.52
N GLU A 83 3.04 14.95 -3.75
CA GLU A 83 1.83 14.18 -4.06
C GLU A 83 1.83 12.81 -3.34
N THR A 84 2.95 12.10 -3.36
CA THR A 84 3.10 10.83 -2.65
C THR A 84 2.91 11.01 -1.14
N LEU A 85 3.48 12.06 -0.55
CA LEU A 85 3.32 12.36 0.88
C LEU A 85 1.86 12.61 1.24
N GLN A 86 1.14 13.38 0.42
CA GLN A 86 -0.29 13.65 0.60
C GLN A 86 -1.12 12.36 0.48
N ASN A 87 -0.81 11.49 -0.48
CA ASN A 87 -1.48 10.19 -0.64
C ASN A 87 -1.28 9.29 0.58
N ILE A 88 -0.06 9.23 1.13
CA ILE A 88 0.24 8.47 2.35
C ILE A 88 -0.56 9.03 3.54
N VAL A 89 -0.57 10.36 3.73
CA VAL A 89 -1.34 11.00 4.82
C VAL A 89 -2.83 10.71 4.68
N PHE A 90 -3.37 10.85 3.48
CA PHE A 90 -4.78 10.60 3.20
C PHE A 90 -5.15 9.14 3.49
N TRP A 91 -4.36 8.19 3.01
CA TRP A 91 -4.57 6.77 3.26
C TRP A 91 -4.53 6.45 4.75
N ILE A 92 -3.52 6.93 5.49
CA ILE A 92 -3.41 6.70 6.94
C ILE A 92 -4.63 7.27 7.67
N SER A 93 -5.16 8.41 7.21
CA SER A 93 -6.31 9.05 7.86
C SER A 93 -7.60 8.23 7.78
N GLU A 94 -7.81 7.50 6.67
CA GLU A 94 -8.95 6.61 6.43
C GLU A 94 -8.71 5.18 6.97
N HIS A 95 -7.44 4.76 7.10
CA HIS A 95 -7.03 3.38 7.45
C HIS A 95 -6.21 3.31 8.74
N GLN A 96 -6.54 4.10 9.76
CA GLN A 96 -5.75 4.23 10.99
C GLN A 96 -5.53 2.89 11.71
N GLU A 97 -6.54 2.02 11.75
CA GLU A 97 -6.44 0.70 12.37
C GLU A 97 -5.49 -0.20 11.57
N ASP A 98 -5.68 -0.30 10.25
CA ASP A 98 -4.83 -1.12 9.38
C ASP A 98 -3.38 -0.64 9.38
N TYR A 99 -3.15 0.68 9.40
CA TYR A 99 -1.82 1.26 9.54
C TYR A 99 -1.14 0.85 10.85
N MET A 100 -1.86 0.92 11.97
CA MET A 100 -1.32 0.51 13.27
C MET A 100 -1.12 -1.00 13.38
N ARG A 101 -1.98 -1.82 12.77
CA ARG A 101 -1.79 -3.26 12.64
C ARG A 101 -0.58 -3.57 11.75
N ALA A 102 -0.41 -2.86 10.65
CA ALA A 102 0.75 -3.01 9.75
C ALA A 102 2.07 -2.74 10.50
N TRP A 103 2.07 -1.70 11.34
CA TRP A 103 3.20 -1.37 12.19
C TRP A 103 3.52 -2.46 13.23
N LEU A 104 2.51 -2.97 13.93
CA LEU A 104 2.66 -3.87 15.08
C LEU A 104 2.80 -5.35 14.72
N ASP A 105 2.00 -5.79 13.76
CA ASP A 105 1.76 -7.21 13.45
C ASP A 105 2.36 -7.60 12.09
N GLY A 106 2.77 -6.62 11.27
CA GLY A 106 3.25 -6.80 9.90
C GLY A 106 2.15 -6.56 8.87
N TYR A 107 2.51 -6.60 7.59
CA TYR A 107 1.60 -6.29 6.48
C TYR A 107 1.95 -7.08 5.23
N THR A 108 1.01 -7.12 4.29
CA THR A 108 1.27 -7.46 2.88
C THR A 108 1.14 -6.20 2.03
N VAL A 109 1.93 -6.08 0.98
CA VAL A 109 1.83 -4.93 0.06
C VAL A 109 0.75 -5.19 -0.97
N GLU A 110 -0.08 -4.18 -1.24
CA GLU A 110 -1.06 -4.20 -2.32
C GLU A 110 -0.34 -4.44 -3.65
N LYS A 111 -0.84 -5.40 -4.42
CA LYS A 111 -0.41 -5.60 -5.79
C LYS A 111 -1.46 -4.97 -6.70
N PRO A 112 -1.18 -3.80 -7.31
CA PRO A 112 -2.16 -3.15 -8.16
C PRO A 112 -2.47 -4.04 -9.37
N GLN A 113 -3.76 -4.08 -9.76
CA GLN A 113 -4.16 -4.72 -11.01
C GLN A 113 -3.41 -4.04 -12.17
N LEU A 114 -2.68 -4.84 -12.94
CA LEU A 114 -1.96 -4.39 -14.11
C LEU A 114 -2.80 -4.63 -15.36
N PHE A 115 -2.62 -3.76 -16.35
CA PHE A 115 -3.28 -3.88 -17.65
C PHE A 115 -2.24 -3.82 -18.78
N TYR A 116 -2.42 -4.70 -19.77
CA TYR A 116 -1.87 -4.48 -21.09
C TYR A 116 -2.71 -3.46 -21.83
N LEU A 117 -2.08 -2.53 -22.53
CA LEU A 117 -2.76 -1.58 -23.40
C LEU A 117 -2.63 -2.03 -24.85
N LYS A 118 -3.76 -2.37 -25.48
CA LYS A 118 -3.80 -2.82 -26.88
C LYS A 118 -4.43 -1.75 -27.76
N ASN A 119 -3.74 -1.32 -28.80
CA ASN A 119 -4.24 -0.32 -29.73
C ASN A 119 -5.43 -0.89 -30.52
N LYS A 120 -6.56 -0.20 -30.49
CA LYS A 120 -7.82 -0.64 -31.12
C LYS A 120 -7.75 -0.76 -32.65
N LEU A 121 -6.85 -0.01 -33.29
CA LEU A 121 -6.68 0.02 -34.75
C LEU A 121 -5.58 -0.93 -35.22
N THR A 122 -4.40 -0.87 -34.58
CA THR A 122 -3.22 -1.62 -35.02
C THR A 122 -3.14 -3.00 -34.38
N THR A 123 -3.92 -3.26 -33.32
CA THR A 123 -3.84 -4.47 -32.48
C THR A 123 -2.48 -4.66 -31.78
N SER A 124 -1.61 -3.64 -31.83
CA SER A 124 -0.30 -3.63 -31.18
C SER A 124 -0.42 -3.31 -29.70
N TYR A 125 0.54 -3.75 -28.91
CA TYR A 125 0.61 -3.47 -27.47
C TYR A 125 1.54 -2.31 -27.18
N LEU A 126 1.16 -1.45 -26.23
CA LEU A 126 2.04 -0.39 -25.74
C LEU A 126 3.13 -1.00 -24.84
N ALA A 127 4.37 -0.61 -25.10
CA ALA A 127 5.51 -0.91 -24.25
C ALA A 127 6.27 0.38 -23.92
N LEU A 128 6.92 0.39 -22.77
CA LEU A 128 7.85 1.42 -22.32
C LEU A 128 9.24 0.80 -22.23
N ASP A 129 10.16 1.32 -23.03
CA ASP A 129 11.59 1.15 -22.81
C ASP A 129 12.05 2.30 -21.90
N THR A 130 12.57 1.96 -20.73
CA THR A 130 13.04 2.95 -19.73
C THR A 130 14.16 3.86 -20.25
N THR A 131 14.82 3.49 -21.35
CA THR A 131 15.89 4.26 -21.99
C THR A 131 15.37 5.10 -23.17
N THR A 132 14.45 4.55 -23.96
CA THR A 132 14.04 5.16 -25.26
C THR A 132 12.61 5.70 -25.27
N GLY A 133 11.79 5.39 -24.27
CA GLY A 133 10.43 5.86 -24.12
C GLY A 133 9.37 4.86 -24.62
N TYR A 134 8.17 5.37 -24.87
CA TYR A 134 7.01 4.58 -25.29
C TYR A 134 7.07 4.18 -26.77
N TYR A 135 6.67 2.95 -27.08
CA TYR A 135 6.59 2.44 -28.44
C TYR A 135 5.56 1.31 -28.55
N GLU A 136 5.07 1.06 -29.77
CA GLU A 136 4.15 -0.04 -30.06
C GLU A 136 4.90 -1.30 -30.49
N HIS A 137 4.51 -2.45 -29.93
CA HIS A 137 5.04 -3.76 -30.31
C HIS A 137 3.95 -4.68 -30.86
N TRP A 138 4.28 -5.40 -31.93
CA TRP A 138 3.37 -6.30 -32.64
C TRP A 138 3.37 -7.72 -32.03
N GLY A 139 2.20 -8.21 -31.65
CA GLY A 139 1.95 -9.62 -31.36
C GLY A 139 2.14 -10.05 -29.90
N GLU A 140 1.21 -10.87 -29.40
CA GLU A 140 1.20 -11.43 -28.03
C GLU A 140 2.43 -12.29 -27.73
N GLU A 141 3.04 -12.90 -28.75
CA GLU A 141 4.22 -13.75 -28.62
C GLU A 141 5.47 -13.02 -28.11
N ILE A 142 5.49 -11.68 -28.16
CA ILE A 142 6.61 -10.85 -27.71
C ILE A 142 6.47 -10.46 -26.23
N ILE A 143 5.25 -10.41 -25.69
CA ILE A 143 4.97 -10.06 -24.28
C ILE A 143 5.82 -10.91 -23.31
N PRO A 144 5.87 -12.26 -23.40
CA PRO A 144 6.71 -13.09 -22.53
C PRO A 144 8.22 -12.85 -22.68
N LYS A 145 8.67 -12.38 -23.85
CA LYS A 145 10.09 -12.11 -24.14
C LYS A 145 10.53 -10.78 -23.54
N LEU A 146 9.66 -9.77 -23.58
CA LEU A 146 9.92 -8.45 -22.99
C LEU A 146 9.79 -8.47 -21.47
N LEU A 147 8.86 -9.24 -20.89
CA LEU A 147 8.74 -9.40 -19.42
C LEU A 147 10.06 -9.84 -18.77
N LYS A 148 10.88 -10.60 -19.49
CA LYS A 148 12.16 -11.11 -18.97
C LYS A 148 13.34 -10.17 -19.21
N LYS A 149 13.14 -9.06 -19.92
CA LYS A 149 14.20 -8.14 -20.30
C LYS A 149 14.20 -6.94 -19.36
N GLN A 150 15.30 -6.73 -18.65
CA GLN A 150 15.48 -5.56 -17.80
C GLN A 150 15.33 -4.27 -18.63
N GLY A 151 14.68 -3.26 -18.04
CA GLY A 151 14.47 -1.95 -18.65
C GLY A 151 13.23 -1.85 -19.56
N PHE A 152 12.38 -2.88 -19.60
CA PHE A 152 11.12 -2.86 -20.34
C PHE A 152 9.93 -3.03 -19.40
N LYS A 153 8.89 -2.20 -19.60
CA LYS A 153 7.59 -2.31 -18.93
C LYS A 153 6.51 -2.42 -20.01
N ILE A 154 5.63 -3.39 -19.87
CA ILE A 154 4.59 -3.69 -20.88
C ILE A 154 3.17 -3.71 -20.30
N SER A 155 3.06 -3.59 -18.98
CA SER A 155 1.80 -3.55 -18.25
C SER A 155 1.84 -2.38 -17.27
N PHE A 156 0.70 -1.74 -17.08
CA PHE A 156 0.59 -0.45 -16.40
C PHE A 156 -0.52 -0.51 -15.35
N THR A 157 -0.37 0.25 -14.26
CA THR A 157 -1.45 0.42 -13.27
C THR A 157 -2.53 1.35 -13.82
N GLN A 158 -3.73 1.34 -13.23
CA GLN A 158 -4.79 2.27 -13.65
C GLN A 158 -4.36 3.74 -13.51
N GLN A 159 -3.67 4.09 -12.41
CA GLN A 159 -3.16 5.44 -12.17
C GLN A 159 -2.19 5.89 -13.28
N GLU A 160 -1.28 5.00 -13.71
CA GLU A 160 -0.38 5.30 -14.82
C GLU A 160 -1.17 5.55 -16.11
N ILE A 161 -2.17 4.71 -16.39
CA ILE A 161 -3.01 4.83 -17.59
C ILE A 161 -3.79 6.15 -17.59
N ASP A 162 -4.33 6.56 -16.44
CA ASP A 162 -5.07 7.80 -16.26
C ASP A 162 -4.20 9.05 -16.49
N SER A 163 -2.90 8.93 -16.23
CA SER A 163 -1.91 9.99 -16.51
C SER A 163 -1.52 10.07 -18.00
N MET A 164 -1.90 9.09 -18.82
CA MET A 164 -1.53 8.98 -20.24
C MET A 164 -2.70 9.33 -21.19
N GLN A 165 -2.38 9.73 -22.42
CA GLN A 165 -3.37 9.87 -23.50
C GLN A 165 -3.62 8.53 -24.20
N THR A 166 -4.35 7.63 -23.55
CA THR A 166 -4.53 6.23 -23.99
C THR A 166 -5.90 5.93 -24.63
N GLY A 167 -6.66 6.95 -25.07
CA GLY A 167 -8.02 6.75 -25.62
C GLY A 167 -8.12 5.80 -26.83
N SER A 168 -7.03 5.65 -27.60
CA SER A 168 -6.91 4.71 -28.72
C SER A 168 -6.64 3.26 -28.29
N TYR A 169 -6.44 3.01 -27.00
CA TYR A 169 -6.13 1.69 -26.45
C TYR A 169 -7.33 1.10 -25.71
N GLU A 170 -7.45 -0.22 -25.76
CA GLU A 170 -8.28 -1.01 -24.84
C GLU A 170 -7.38 -1.59 -23.74
N GLN A 171 -7.95 -1.74 -22.54
CA GLN A 171 -7.28 -2.33 -21.39
C GLN A 171 -7.55 -3.83 -21.33
N ILE A 172 -6.52 -4.63 -21.15
CA ILE A 172 -6.60 -6.09 -20.97
C ILE A 172 -5.97 -6.42 -19.63
N GLU A 173 -6.76 -6.96 -18.69
CA GLU A 173 -6.28 -7.36 -17.37
C GLU A 173 -5.15 -8.40 -17.48
N VAL A 174 -4.07 -8.17 -16.75
CA VAL A 174 -3.01 -9.16 -16.56
C VAL A 174 -3.49 -10.17 -15.50
N ALA A 175 -3.63 -11.43 -15.89
CA ALA A 175 -3.89 -12.51 -14.94
C ALA A 175 -2.57 -12.91 -14.24
N GLU A 176 -2.62 -13.05 -12.90
CA GLU A 176 -1.52 -13.61 -12.10
C GLU A 176 -1.28 -15.11 -12.37
#